data_AF-A0A8S8Y146-F1
#
_entry.id   AF-A0A8S8Y146-F1
#
_cell.length_a   1.000
_cell.length_b   1.000
_cell.length_c   1.000
_cell.angle_alpha   90.00
_cell.angle_beta   90.00
_cell.angle_gamma   90.00
#
_symmetry.space_group_name_H-M   'P 1'
#
loop_
_entity.id
_entity.type
_entity.pdbx_description
1 polymer ?
#
loop_
_entity_poly.entity_id
_entity_poly.type
_entity_poly.pdbx_seq_one_letter_code
_entity_poly.pdbx_strand_id
1 'polypeptide(L)'
;MKLVFAYQLVDDLLDLLGDDQIGKPRGTDVHEGKMTLPLIHSLTLSHGKDRERLAEIINNFSNDLLDELIQLLEKSDSFNYTKILINNHFERAINHLSVFPKSNAKILLENVAEYATTRKL
;
A
#
# COMPACT_ATOMS: atom_id res chain seq x y z
N MET A 1 -1.81 -12.87 11.46
CA MET A 1 -1.02 -11.65 11.16
C MET A 1 -0.85 -11.35 9.66
N LYS A 2 -0.84 -12.34 8.74
CA LYS A 2 -0.59 -12.07 7.30
C LYS A 2 -1.65 -11.20 6.62
N LEU A 3 -2.93 -11.44 6.89
CA LEU A 3 -4.02 -10.63 6.34
C LEU A 3 -3.96 -9.16 6.82
N VAL A 4 -3.61 -8.95 8.09
CA VAL A 4 -3.48 -7.59 8.66
C VAL A 4 -2.40 -6.78 7.92
N PHE A 5 -1.27 -7.41 7.58
CA PHE A 5 -0.25 -6.75 6.77
C PHE A 5 -0.74 -6.43 5.36
N ALA A 6 -1.40 -7.38 4.68
CA ALA A 6 -1.96 -7.12 3.36
C ALA A 6 -2.96 -5.96 3.39
N TYR A 7 -3.82 -5.91 4.41
CA TYR A 7 -4.79 -4.84 4.60
C TYR A 7 -4.12 -3.47 4.82
N GLN A 8 -3.10 -3.40 5.68
CA GLN A 8 -2.37 -2.15 5.90
C GLN A 8 -1.69 -1.66 4.63
N LEU A 9 -1.08 -2.56 3.85
CA LEU A 9 -0.45 -2.17 2.58
C LEU A 9 -1.48 -1.67 1.54
N VAL A 10 -2.70 -2.22 1.54
CA VAL A 10 -3.79 -1.70 0.71
C VAL A 10 -4.21 -0.30 1.19
N ASP A 11 -4.30 -0.09 2.50
CA ASP A 11 -4.62 1.22 3.10
C ASP A 11 -3.56 2.27 2.75
N ASP A 12 -2.27 1.93 2.86
CA ASP A 12 -1.15 2.80 2.45
C ASP A 12 -1.24 3.18 0.95
N LEU A 13 -1.65 2.25 0.08
CA LEU A 13 -1.86 2.53 -1.34
C LEU A 13 -3.10 3.39 -1.59
N LEU A 14 -4.19 3.17 -0.85
CA LEU A 14 -5.40 3.97 -0.96
C LEU A 14 -5.18 5.41 -0.50
N ASP A 15 -4.40 5.64 0.57
CA ASP A 15 -4.06 7.00 1.02
C ASP A 15 -3.32 7.77 -0.09
N LEU A 16 -2.48 7.10 -0.89
CA LEU A 16 -1.73 7.73 -1.98
C LEU A 16 -2.51 7.80 -3.31
N LEU A 17 -3.29 6.78 -3.67
CA LEU A 17 -3.85 6.59 -5.02
C LEU A 17 -5.37 6.70 -5.09
N GLY A 18 -6.07 6.58 -3.97
CA GLY A 18 -7.53 6.52 -3.93
C GLY A 18 -8.21 7.80 -4.40
N ASP A 19 -9.47 7.68 -4.82
CA ASP A 19 -10.30 8.81 -5.24
C ASP A 19 -10.85 9.60 -4.03
N ASP A 20 -11.21 10.86 -4.25
CA ASP A 20 -11.77 11.77 -3.24
C ASP A 20 -13.10 11.27 -2.64
N GLN A 21 -13.73 10.28 -3.28
CA GLN A 21 -14.93 9.58 -2.81
C GLN A 21 -14.72 8.83 -1.49
N ILE A 22 -13.47 8.61 -1.06
CA ILE A 22 -13.14 8.01 0.24
C ILE A 22 -13.37 8.99 1.41
N GLY A 23 -13.60 10.28 1.13
CA GLY A 23 -13.95 11.28 2.15
C GLY A 23 -12.78 11.74 3.03
N LYS A 24 -11.54 11.40 2.65
CA LYS A 24 -10.29 11.81 3.29
C LYS A 24 -9.32 12.35 2.22
N PRO A 25 -8.58 13.43 2.49
CA PRO A 25 -7.55 13.91 1.58
C PRO A 25 -6.44 12.86 1.39
N ARG A 26 -5.98 12.70 0.16
CA ARG A 26 -4.85 11.83 -0.19
C ARG A 26 -3.54 12.33 0.43
N GLY A 27 -2.62 11.42 0.68
CA GLY A 27 -1.28 11.71 1.22
C GLY A 27 -1.31 12.14 2.68
N THR A 28 -2.38 11.84 3.42
CA THR A 28 -2.45 12.17 4.85
C THR A 28 -1.35 11.45 5.63
N ASP A 29 -1.03 10.21 5.27
CA ASP A 29 0.04 9.46 5.94
C ASP A 29 1.41 10.12 5.74
N VAL A 30 1.65 10.68 4.55
CA VAL A 30 2.88 11.42 4.26
C VAL A 30 2.94 12.72 5.08
N HIS A 31 1.82 13.44 5.15
CA HIS A 31 1.69 14.64 5.96
C HIS A 31 1.88 14.37 7.47
N GLU A 32 1.49 13.19 7.95
CA GLU A 32 1.73 12.74 9.32
C GLU A 32 3.17 12.23 9.55
N GLY A 33 4.03 12.23 8.52
CA GLY A 33 5.41 11.77 8.59
C GLY A 33 5.56 10.25 8.62
N LYS A 34 4.54 9.49 8.23
CA LYS A 34 4.60 8.03 8.18
C LYS A 34 5.44 7.57 6.99
N MET A 35 6.45 6.77 7.29
CA MET A 35 7.24 6.09 6.27
C MET A 35 6.55 4.79 5.86
N THR A 36 5.57 4.88 4.96
CA THR A 36 4.87 3.71 4.39
C THR A 36 5.75 2.95 3.40
N LEU A 37 5.34 1.73 3.03
CA LEU A 37 6.14 0.86 2.18
C LEU A 37 6.48 1.46 0.81
N PRO A 38 5.55 2.14 0.09
CA PRO A 38 5.90 2.79 -1.17
C PRO A 38 7.05 3.81 -1.03
N LEU A 39 7.05 4.61 0.05
CA LEU A 39 8.10 5.60 0.31
C LEU A 39 9.45 4.93 0.60
N ILE A 40 9.45 3.93 1.48
CA ILE A 40 10.67 3.18 1.86
C ILE A 40 11.29 2.52 0.64
N HIS A 41 10.48 1.84 -0.17
CA HIS A 41 10.94 1.17 -1.37
C HIS A 41 11.52 2.17 -2.38
N SER A 42 10.80 3.27 -2.64
CA SER A 42 11.23 4.29 -3.58
C SER A 42 12.54 4.94 -3.18
N LEU A 43 12.73 5.31 -1.90
CA LEU A 43 14.00 5.84 -1.39
C LEU A 43 15.16 4.85 -1.52
N THR A 44 14.86 3.55 -1.40
CA THR A 44 15.87 2.49 -1.48
C THR A 44 16.37 2.30 -2.92
N LEU A 45 15.46 2.36 -3.91
CA LEU A 45 15.81 2.15 -5.32
C LEU A 45 16.15 3.43 -6.10
N SER A 46 15.79 4.60 -5.60
CA SER A 46 16.10 5.87 -6.27
C SER A 46 17.55 6.28 -6.06
N HIS A 47 18.10 7.01 -7.04
CA HIS A 47 19.47 7.51 -7.04
C HIS A 47 19.57 8.94 -7.57
N GLY A 48 20.66 9.64 -7.23
CA GLY A 48 20.94 11.00 -7.69
C GLY A 48 19.80 11.97 -7.40
N LYS A 49 19.46 12.80 -8.40
CA LYS A 49 18.46 13.88 -8.28
C LYS A 49 17.08 13.38 -7.87
N ASP A 50 16.65 12.21 -8.35
CA ASP A 50 15.34 11.67 -8.00
C ASP A 50 15.27 11.33 -6.50
N ARG A 51 16.34 10.74 -5.96
CA ARG A 51 16.42 10.41 -4.53
C ARG A 51 16.47 11.66 -3.66
N GLU A 52 17.28 12.65 -4.06
CA GLU A 52 17.38 13.94 -3.37
C GLU A 52 16.02 14.63 -3.35
N ARG A 53 15.34 14.69 -4.50
CA ARG A 53 14.02 15.31 -4.62
C ARG A 53 12.96 14.57 -3.82
N LEU A 54 12.94 13.24 -3.89
CA LEU A 54 12.04 12.42 -3.09
C LEU A 54 12.22 12.67 -1.59
N ALA A 55 13.46 12.74 -1.11
CA ALA A 55 13.75 13.04 0.29
C ALA A 55 13.32 14.46 0.68
N GLU A 56 13.49 15.44 -0.20
CA GLU A 56 13.01 16.82 0.02
C GLU A 56 11.48 16.88 0.15
N ILE A 57 10.76 16.22 -0.76
CA ILE A 57 9.30 16.14 -0.76
C ILE A 57 8.80 15.47 0.52
N ILE A 58 9.39 14.35 0.93
CA ILE A 58 8.98 13.64 2.16
C ILE A 58 9.17 14.52 3.40
N ASN A 59 10.27 15.28 3.49
CA ASN A 59 10.55 16.14 4.65
C ASN A 59 9.69 17.40 4.70
N ASN A 60 9.25 17.91 3.55
CA ASN A 60 8.51 19.17 3.43
C ASN A 60 7.17 18.97 2.74
N PHE A 61 6.52 17.82 2.98
CA PHE A 61 5.35 17.43 2.22
C PHE A 61 4.21 18.43 2.37
N SER A 62 3.63 18.80 1.24
CA SER A 62 2.38 19.53 1.12
C SER A 62 1.54 18.90 0.01
N ASN A 63 0.23 19.14 0.04
CA ASN A 63 -0.69 18.55 -0.95
C ASN A 63 -0.33 18.94 -2.39
N ASP A 64 0.28 20.10 -2.61
CA ASP A 64 0.74 20.56 -3.94
C ASP A 64 1.87 19.69 -4.51
N LEU A 65 2.58 18.93 -3.66
CA LEU A 65 3.66 18.02 -4.05
C LEU A 65 3.18 16.57 -4.26
N LEU A 66 1.90 16.28 -4.03
CA LEU A 66 1.36 14.91 -4.10
C LEU A 66 1.57 14.28 -5.48
N ASP A 67 1.26 15.00 -6.55
CA ASP A 67 1.40 14.48 -7.92
C ASP A 67 2.87 14.20 -8.27
N GLU A 68 3.80 15.06 -7.84
CA GLU A 68 5.24 14.84 -8.04
C GLU A 68 5.74 13.65 -7.23
N LEU A 69 5.28 13.51 -5.98
CA LEU A 69 5.57 12.34 -5.15
C LEU A 69 5.12 11.06 -5.86
N ILE A 70 3.87 11.01 -6.34
CA ILE A 70 3.31 9.85 -7.03
C ILE A 70 4.18 9.49 -8.25
N GLN A 71 4.59 10.46 -9.06
CA GLN A 71 5.45 10.21 -10.23
C GLN A 71 6.81 9.59 -9.84
N LEU A 72 7.43 10.04 -8.75
CA LEU A 72 8.68 9.45 -8.25
C LEU A 72 8.47 8.02 -7.72
N LEU A 73 7.34 7.76 -7.05
CA LEU A 73 6.97 6.43 -6.60
C LEU A 73 6.68 5.47 -7.78
N GLU A 74 6.04 5.95 -8.85
CA GLU A 74 5.84 5.19 -10.08
C GLU A 74 7.15 4.89 -10.80
N LYS A 75 8.03 5.89 -10.93
CA LYS A 75 9.34 5.75 -11.59
C LYS A 75 10.21 4.67 -10.93
N SER A 76 10.03 4.46 -9.64
CA SER A 76 10.73 3.44 -8.83
C SER A 76 9.98 2.11 -8.72
N ASP A 77 8.88 1.94 -9.47
CA ASP A 77 8.00 0.75 -9.45
C ASP A 77 7.44 0.40 -8.05
N SER A 78 7.35 1.39 -7.17
CA SER A 78 7.04 1.18 -5.75
C SER A 78 5.60 0.73 -5.50
N PHE A 79 4.67 1.15 -6.34
CA PHE A 79 3.28 0.68 -6.26
C PHE A 79 3.13 -0.76 -6.70
N ASN A 80 3.80 -1.17 -7.78
CA ASN A 80 3.78 -2.56 -8.23
C ASN A 80 4.44 -3.48 -7.19
N TYR A 81 5.59 -3.07 -6.64
CA TYR A 81 6.25 -3.79 -5.55
C TYR A 81 5.31 -4.00 -4.34
N THR A 82 4.60 -2.95 -3.94
CA THR A 82 3.63 -3.02 -2.84
C THR A 82 2.48 -3.97 -3.17
N LYS A 83 1.94 -3.95 -4.40
CA LYS A 83 0.89 -4.88 -4.87
C LYS A 83 1.36 -6.34 -4.85
N ILE A 84 2.61 -6.61 -5.26
CA ILE A 84 3.19 -7.97 -5.18
C ILE A 84 3.21 -8.47 -3.74
N LEU A 85 3.60 -7.62 -2.79
CA LEU A 85 3.62 -7.98 -1.37
C LEU A 85 2.23 -8.16 -0.76
N ILE A 86 1.26 -7.33 -1.14
CA ILE A 86 -0.16 -7.51 -0.78
C ILE A 86 -0.61 -8.92 -1.19
N ASN A 87 -0.39 -9.30 -2.46
CA ASN A 87 -0.76 -10.61 -2.98
C ASN A 87 -0.03 -11.74 -2.25
N ASN A 88 1.27 -11.61 -2.00
CA ASN A 88 2.02 -12.63 -1.25
C ASN A 88 1.47 -12.83 0.17
N HIS A 89 1.17 -11.73 0.87
CA HIS A 89 0.61 -11.80 2.22
C HIS A 89 -0.80 -12.38 2.22
N PHE A 90 -1.62 -12.03 1.23
CA PHE A 90 -2.94 -12.58 1.02
C PHE A 90 -2.93 -14.08 0.77
N GLU A 91 -2.15 -14.55 -0.22
CA GLU A 91 -2.02 -15.98 -0.54
C GLU A 91 -1.55 -16.78 0.67
N ARG A 92 -0.58 -16.24 1.43
CA ARG A 92 -0.14 -16.87 2.67
C ARG A 92 -1.26 -16.91 3.71
N ALA A 93 -2.09 -15.89 3.83
CA ALA A 93 -3.23 -15.89 4.75
C ALA A 93 -4.24 -17.00 4.37
N ILE A 94 -4.60 -17.09 3.09
CA ILE A 94 -5.49 -18.15 2.58
C ILE A 94 -4.89 -19.54 2.78
N ASN A 95 -3.59 -19.72 2.52
CA ASN A 95 -2.91 -21.00 2.72
C ASN A 95 -2.93 -21.46 4.19
N HIS A 96 -2.94 -20.55 5.18
CA HIS A 96 -3.13 -20.95 6.58
C HIS A 96 -4.54 -21.49 6.87
N LEU A 97 -5.55 -21.13 6.07
CA LEU A 97 -6.89 -21.68 6.18
C LEU A 97 -7.00 -23.07 5.54
N SER A 98 -6.04 -23.46 4.68
CA SER A 98 -6.06 -24.74 3.96
C SER A 98 -6.10 -25.97 4.89
N VAL A 99 -5.48 -25.87 6.08
CA VAL A 99 -5.43 -26.95 7.08
C VAL A 99 -6.80 -27.32 7.67
N PHE A 100 -7.76 -26.41 7.59
CA PHE A 100 -9.12 -26.66 8.07
C PHE A 100 -9.98 -27.33 6.99
N PRO A 101 -10.84 -28.29 7.37
CA PRO A 101 -11.80 -28.88 6.43
C PRO A 101 -12.77 -27.81 5.88
N LYS A 102 -13.32 -28.08 4.69
CA LYS A 102 -14.30 -27.18 4.07
C LYS A 102 -15.52 -27.05 4.97
N SER A 103 -15.87 -25.80 5.30
CA SER A 103 -17.01 -25.44 6.14
C SER A 103 -17.49 -24.04 5.77
N ASN A 104 -18.72 -23.70 6.17
CA ASN A 104 -19.25 -22.35 5.95
C ASN A 104 -18.37 -21.27 6.61
N ALA A 105 -17.82 -21.56 7.80
CA ALA A 105 -16.91 -20.64 8.48
C ALA A 105 -15.61 -20.41 7.69
N LYS A 106 -15.02 -21.47 7.12
CA LYS A 106 -13.83 -21.35 6.27
C LYS A 106 -14.09 -20.49 5.04
N ILE A 107 -15.20 -20.73 4.34
CA ILE A 107 -15.60 -19.95 3.15
C ILE A 107 -15.80 -18.48 3.51
N LEU A 108 -16.47 -18.18 4.63
CA LEU A 108 -16.67 -16.80 5.09
C LEU A 108 -15.33 -16.10 5.37
N LEU A 109 -14.38 -16.78 6.01
CA LEU A 109 -13.05 -16.22 6.27
C LEU A 109 -12.26 -15.97 4.98
N GLU A 110 -12.34 -16.86 4.00
CA GLU A 110 -11.74 -16.68 2.67
C GLU A 110 -12.34 -15.45 1.96
N ASN A 111 -13.66 -15.31 1.97
CA ASN A 111 -14.35 -14.16 1.39
C ASN A 111 -13.99 -12.83 2.08
N VAL A 112 -13.90 -12.82 3.42
CA VAL A 112 -13.48 -11.63 4.17
C VAL A 112 -12.05 -11.25 3.83
N ALA A 113 -11.17 -12.25 3.72
CA ALA A 113 -9.79 -12.02 3.34
C ALA A 113 -9.70 -11.41 1.93
N GLU A 114 -10.46 -11.94 0.97
CA GLU A 114 -10.50 -11.45 -0.41
C GLU A 114 -11.03 -10.01 -0.45
N TYR A 115 -12.16 -9.75 0.21
CA TYR A 115 -12.73 -8.40 0.29
C TYR A 115 -11.74 -7.37 0.88
N ALA A 116 -10.98 -7.76 1.89
CA ALA A 116 -10.00 -6.89 2.54
C ALA A 116 -8.86 -6.47 1.59
N THR A 117 -8.55 -7.27 0.57
CA THR A 117 -7.41 -7.03 -0.34
C THR A 117 -7.80 -6.52 -1.72
N THR A 118 -9.05 -6.69 -2.14
CA THR A 118 -9.54 -6.30 -3.48
C THR A 118 -10.31 -4.97 -3.47
N ARG A 119 -10.09 -4.13 -2.45
CA ARG A 119 -10.64 -2.77 -2.43
C ARG A 119 -10.20 -2.04 -3.70
N LYS A 120 -11.16 -1.44 -4.41
CA LYS A 120 -10.87 -0.64 -5.61
C LYS A 120 -9.97 0.51 -5.19
N LEU A 121 -8.74 0.52 -5.72
CA LEU A 121 -7.88 1.70 -5.79
C LEU A 121 -8.56 2.74 -6.66
#